data_AF-A0A936MNF0-F1
#
_entry.id   AF-A0A936MNF0-F1
#
_cell.length_a   1.000
_cell.length_b   1.000
_cell.length_c   1.000
_cell.angle_alpha   90.00
_cell.angle_beta   90.00
_cell.angle_gamma   90.00
#
_symmetry.space_group_name_H-M   'P 1'
#
loop_
_entity.id
_entity.type
_entity.pdbx_description
1 polymer ?
#
loop_
_entity_poly.entity_id
_entity_poly.type
_entity_poly.pdbx_seq_one_letter_code
_entity_poly.pdbx_strand_id
1 'polypeptide(L)'
;MADAVGLSVGKWHGDVAAREKRAMVAEPPSILLITPESLEVLLLSGGEKSDKLLHCVRAVVVDEVHALAGDARGAHLISVVERLQRRAGKHIQRIGLSATVGNPEALSYWLSGSGVEGRPVVITPPRDAKAPLFQFRSARTKERAAEVIRALGAGKKRLVFVQGRRDAEGLAGALERLGVRAWVHHSSVGREQRDAAEQAFRMDGRSGADCDEQHGAGD
;
A
#
# COMPACT_ATOMS: atom_id res chain seq x y z
N MET A 1 -15.97 1.76 -7.13
CA MET A 1 -15.59 1.43 -8.54
C MET A 1 -15.96 0.00 -8.89
N ALA A 2 -15.64 -1.01 -8.07
CA ALA A 2 -16.09 -2.39 -8.31
C ALA A 2 -17.63 -2.53 -8.30
N ASP A 3 -18.33 -1.85 -7.37
CA ASP A 3 -19.79 -1.88 -7.30
C ASP A 3 -20.46 -1.34 -8.57
N ALA A 4 -19.80 -0.40 -9.28
CA ALA A 4 -20.32 0.19 -10.51
C ALA A 4 -20.39 -0.83 -11.67
N VAL A 5 -19.69 -1.95 -11.56
CA VAL A 5 -19.76 -3.08 -12.49
C VAL A 5 -20.35 -4.34 -11.83
N GLY A 6 -21.02 -4.19 -10.68
CA GLY A 6 -21.67 -5.29 -9.98
C GLY A 6 -20.71 -6.28 -9.29
N LEU A 7 -19.46 -5.88 -9.05
CA LEU A 7 -18.47 -6.72 -8.37
C LEU A 7 -18.34 -6.35 -6.91
N SER A 8 -18.49 -7.33 -6.03
CA SER A 8 -18.29 -7.18 -4.59
C SER A 8 -16.81 -7.32 -4.19
N VAL A 9 -16.37 -6.53 -3.20
CA VAL A 9 -14.99 -6.55 -2.69
C VAL A 9 -14.99 -6.89 -1.21
N GLY A 10 -14.24 -7.92 -0.83
CA GLY A 10 -14.01 -8.29 0.57
C GLY A 10 -12.55 -8.08 0.97
N LYS A 11 -12.33 -7.76 2.25
CA LYS A 11 -10.99 -7.68 2.85
C LYS A 11 -10.81 -8.84 3.80
N TRP A 12 -9.69 -9.54 3.72
CA TRP A 12 -9.40 -10.70 4.56
C TRP A 12 -7.98 -10.57 5.13
N HIS A 13 -7.88 -9.96 6.30
CA HIS A 13 -6.63 -9.85 7.06
C HIS A 13 -6.89 -10.01 8.56
N GLY A 14 -5.82 -9.90 9.38
CA GLY A 14 -5.87 -10.09 10.82
C GLY A 14 -6.95 -9.25 11.53
N ASP A 15 -7.10 -7.99 11.13
CA ASP A 15 -8.00 -7.03 11.79
C ASP A 15 -9.48 -7.14 11.40
N VAL A 16 -9.82 -8.00 10.43
CA VAL A 16 -11.20 -8.17 9.98
C VAL A 16 -11.95 -9.06 10.97
N ALA A 17 -13.07 -8.55 11.49
CA ALA A 17 -13.84 -9.22 12.53
C ALA A 17 -14.34 -10.61 12.08
N ALA A 18 -14.43 -11.54 13.02
CA ALA A 18 -14.91 -12.90 12.74
C ALA A 18 -16.32 -12.91 12.11
N ARG A 19 -17.17 -11.96 12.49
CA ARG A 19 -18.53 -11.79 11.91
C ARG A 19 -18.47 -11.47 10.41
N GLU A 20 -17.60 -10.54 10.02
CA GLU A 20 -17.41 -10.16 8.61
C GLU A 20 -16.79 -11.31 7.80
N LYS A 21 -15.82 -12.04 8.38
CA LYS A 21 -15.26 -13.25 7.77
C LYS A 21 -16.32 -14.32 7.51
N ARG A 22 -17.26 -14.53 8.44
CA ARG A 22 -18.38 -15.46 8.26
C ARG A 22 -19.33 -15.00 7.15
N ALA A 23 -19.62 -13.71 7.07
CA ALA A 23 -20.46 -13.16 6.00
C ALA A 23 -19.82 -13.38 4.62
N MET A 24 -18.53 -13.11 4.48
CA MET A 24 -17.79 -13.38 3.23
C MET A 24 -17.73 -14.86 2.86
N VAL A 25 -17.76 -15.79 3.82
CA VAL A 25 -17.85 -17.22 3.50
C VAL A 25 -19.25 -17.60 3.01
N ALA A 26 -20.29 -17.01 3.61
CA ALA A 26 -21.68 -17.26 3.22
C ALA A 26 -21.96 -16.71 1.81
N GLU A 27 -21.44 -15.52 1.52
CA GLU A 27 -21.53 -14.84 0.23
C GLU A 27 -20.11 -14.39 -0.21
N PRO A 28 -19.38 -15.27 -0.94
CA PRO A 28 -18.03 -14.98 -1.42
C PRO A 28 -17.96 -13.70 -2.26
N PRO A 29 -17.03 -12.78 -1.96
CA PRO A 29 -16.86 -11.58 -2.77
C PRO A 29 -16.27 -11.93 -4.14
N SER A 30 -16.56 -11.10 -5.14
CA SER A 30 -15.95 -11.23 -6.47
C SER A 30 -14.45 -10.95 -6.46
N ILE A 31 -14.01 -10.05 -5.58
CA ILE A 31 -12.60 -9.67 -5.37
C ILE A 31 -12.27 -9.81 -3.88
N LEU A 32 -11.24 -10.58 -3.56
CA LEU A 32 -10.76 -10.76 -2.19
C LEU A 32 -9.38 -10.11 -2.02
N LEU A 33 -9.31 -9.07 -1.19
CA LEU A 33 -8.06 -8.43 -0.79
C LEU A 33 -7.51 -9.17 0.42
N ILE A 34 -6.40 -9.88 0.26
CA ILE A 34 -5.85 -10.79 1.27
C ILE A 34 -4.33 -10.68 1.35
N THR A 35 -3.76 -10.81 2.55
CA THR A 35 -2.30 -10.89 2.72
C THR A 35 -1.79 -12.32 2.51
N PRO A 36 -0.52 -12.53 2.13
CA PRO A 36 0.04 -13.87 1.96
C PRO A 36 -0.14 -14.75 3.22
N GLU A 37 0.10 -14.18 4.40
CA GLU A 37 -0.03 -14.87 5.69
C GLU A 37 -1.49 -15.24 5.99
N SER A 38 -2.44 -14.38 5.63
CA SER A 38 -3.87 -14.65 5.83
C SER A 38 -4.40 -15.68 4.83
N LEU A 39 -3.87 -15.70 3.60
CA LEU A 39 -4.18 -16.70 2.59
C LEU A 39 -3.63 -18.07 2.99
N GLU A 40 -2.44 -18.13 3.58
CA GLU A 40 -1.88 -19.36 4.15
C GLU A 40 -2.82 -19.97 5.20
N VAL A 41 -3.25 -19.17 6.18
CA VAL A 41 -4.19 -19.61 7.21
C VAL A 41 -5.50 -20.09 6.59
N LEU A 42 -6.01 -19.40 5.57
CA LEU A 42 -7.24 -19.79 4.89
C LEU A 42 -7.10 -21.13 4.15
N LEU A 43 -5.98 -21.37 3.47
CA LEU A 43 -5.68 -22.63 2.80
C LEU A 43 -5.55 -23.78 3.81
N LEU A 44 -4.83 -23.55 4.91
CA LEU A 44 -4.60 -24.55 5.97
C LEU A 44 -5.86 -24.86 6.77
N SER A 45 -6.76 -23.89 6.95
CA SER A 45 -8.03 -24.09 7.67
C SER A 45 -8.91 -25.15 7.03
N GLY A 46 -8.72 -25.43 5.73
CA GLY A 46 -9.42 -26.50 5.03
C GLY A 46 -10.95 -26.35 5.02
N GLY A 47 -11.62 -27.43 4.61
CA GLY A 47 -13.08 -27.56 4.63
C GLY A 47 -13.87 -26.51 3.85
N GLU A 48 -15.15 -26.41 4.17
CA GLU A 48 -16.16 -25.63 3.44
C GLU A 48 -15.78 -24.16 3.23
N LYS A 49 -15.12 -23.53 4.21
CA LYS A 49 -14.74 -22.10 4.13
C LYS A 49 -13.75 -21.85 2.99
N SER A 50 -12.70 -22.66 2.95
CA SER A 50 -11.65 -22.54 1.94
C SER A 50 -12.16 -22.96 0.56
N ASP A 51 -13.02 -23.97 0.48
CA ASP A 51 -13.66 -24.37 -0.76
C ASP A 51 -14.52 -23.26 -1.34
N LYS A 52 -15.45 -22.70 -0.55
CA LYS A 52 -16.32 -21.60 -1.00
C LYS A 52 -15.54 -20.40 -1.53
N LEU A 53 -14.47 -20.01 -0.84
CA LEU A 53 -13.70 -18.81 -1.21
C LEU A 53 -12.67 -19.04 -2.33
N LEU A 54 -12.04 -20.22 -2.40
CA LEU A 54 -10.84 -20.43 -3.21
C LEU A 54 -11.02 -21.35 -4.42
N HIS A 55 -12.10 -22.12 -4.51
CA HIS A 55 -12.29 -23.10 -5.60
C HIS A 55 -12.41 -22.49 -7.01
N CYS A 56 -12.89 -21.26 -7.12
CA CYS A 56 -13.14 -20.58 -8.40
C CYS A 56 -12.18 -19.41 -8.68
N VAL A 57 -11.03 -19.34 -8.01
CA VAL A 57 -10.05 -18.28 -8.26
C VAL A 57 -9.51 -18.41 -9.69
N ARG A 58 -9.67 -17.35 -10.48
CA ARG A 58 -9.18 -17.27 -11.87
C ARG A 58 -7.91 -16.45 -12.01
N ALA A 59 -7.68 -15.51 -11.11
CA ALA A 59 -6.54 -14.62 -11.15
C ALA A 59 -6.05 -14.28 -9.73
N VAL A 60 -4.74 -14.08 -9.63
CA VAL A 60 -4.08 -13.53 -8.45
C VAL A 60 -3.31 -12.29 -8.90
N VAL A 61 -3.60 -11.17 -8.25
CA VAL A 61 -2.90 -9.90 -8.45
C VAL A 61 -1.98 -9.67 -7.26
N VAL A 62 -0.69 -9.52 -7.55
CA VAL A 62 0.34 -9.20 -6.56
C VAL A 62 0.75 -7.75 -6.78
N ASP A 63 0.28 -6.88 -5.90
CA ASP A 63 0.70 -5.48 -5.90
C ASP A 63 2.09 -5.32 -5.28
N GLU A 64 2.85 -4.36 -5.78
CA GLU A 64 4.25 -4.10 -5.41
C GLU A 64 5.12 -5.36 -5.37
N VAL A 65 5.03 -6.17 -6.42
CA VAL A 65 5.68 -7.48 -6.49
C VAL A 65 7.21 -7.39 -6.33
N HIS A 66 7.82 -6.24 -6.63
CA HIS A 66 9.25 -5.98 -6.43
C HIS A 66 9.66 -5.97 -4.96
N ALA A 67 8.75 -5.60 -4.05
CA ALA A 67 9.01 -5.55 -2.62
C ALA A 67 9.07 -6.95 -1.98
N LEU A 68 8.60 -7.97 -2.68
CA LEU A 68 8.62 -9.37 -2.24
C LEU A 68 9.70 -10.19 -2.95
N ALA A 69 10.20 -9.71 -4.08
CA ALA A 69 11.20 -10.42 -4.86
C ALA A 69 12.54 -10.47 -4.12
N GLY A 70 13.04 -11.67 -3.84
CA GLY A 70 14.38 -11.88 -3.28
C GLY A 70 14.48 -12.01 -1.77
N ASP A 71 13.35 -12.04 -1.04
CA ASP A 71 13.33 -12.31 0.40
C ASP A 71 12.49 -13.55 0.78
N ALA A 72 12.46 -13.87 2.06
CA ALA A 72 11.70 -15.01 2.58
C ALA A 72 10.17 -14.87 2.37
N ARG A 73 9.66 -13.63 2.27
CA ARG A 73 8.24 -13.36 2.03
C ARG A 73 7.88 -13.65 0.59
N GLY A 74 8.77 -13.38 -0.36
CA GLY A 74 8.62 -13.81 -1.75
C GLY A 74 8.52 -15.33 -1.89
N ALA A 75 9.43 -16.05 -1.24
CA ALA A 75 9.40 -17.52 -1.25
C ALA A 75 8.09 -18.06 -0.64
N HIS A 76 7.63 -17.45 0.46
CA HIS A 76 6.35 -17.78 1.07
C HIS A 76 5.17 -17.52 0.11
N LEU A 77 5.10 -16.33 -0.52
CA LEU A 77 4.04 -15.99 -1.47
C LEU A 77 3.95 -17.01 -2.60
N ILE A 78 5.07 -17.35 -3.25
CA ILE A 78 5.06 -18.32 -4.36
C ILE A 78 4.58 -19.68 -3.86
N SER A 79 5.04 -20.15 -2.69
CA SER A 79 4.57 -21.41 -2.09
C SER A 79 3.07 -21.44 -1.83
N VAL A 80 2.51 -20.34 -1.34
CA VAL A 80 1.07 -20.17 -1.10
C VAL A 80 0.29 -20.21 -2.42
N VAL A 81 0.75 -19.47 -3.44
CA VAL A 81 0.10 -19.39 -4.75
C VAL A 81 0.16 -20.73 -5.50
N GLU A 82 1.26 -21.47 -5.41
CA GLU A 82 1.38 -22.83 -6.00
C GLU A 82 0.39 -23.82 -5.36
N ARG A 83 0.14 -23.72 -4.05
CA ARG A 83 -0.88 -24.55 -3.39
C ARG A 83 -2.28 -24.12 -3.77
N LEU A 84 -2.53 -22.81 -3.89
CA LEU A 84 -3.79 -22.30 -4.40
C LEU A 84 -4.06 -22.79 -5.84
N GLN A 85 -3.05 -22.78 -6.71
CA GLN A 85 -3.09 -23.29 -8.08
C GLN A 85 -3.55 -24.76 -8.13
N ARG A 86 -3.00 -25.61 -7.25
CA ARG A 86 -3.42 -27.02 -7.15
C ARG A 86 -4.86 -27.16 -6.67
N ARG A 87 -5.28 -26.32 -5.71
CA ARG A 87 -6.64 -26.36 -5.13
C ARG A 87 -7.71 -25.87 -6.09
N ALA A 88 -7.45 -24.82 -6.85
CA ALA A 88 -8.41 -24.27 -7.81
C ALA A 88 -8.69 -25.23 -8.98
N GLY A 89 -7.84 -26.22 -9.21
CA GLY A 89 -8.01 -27.24 -10.26
C GLY A 89 -7.99 -26.69 -11.69
N LYS A 90 -7.67 -25.40 -11.87
CA LYS A 90 -7.61 -24.68 -13.14
C LYS A 90 -6.45 -23.71 -13.11
N HIS A 91 -5.88 -23.39 -14.28
CA HIS A 91 -4.79 -22.42 -14.38
C HIS A 91 -5.22 -21.04 -13.84
N ILE A 92 -4.47 -20.50 -12.89
CA ILE A 92 -4.68 -19.17 -12.30
C ILE A 92 -3.77 -18.18 -13.02
N GLN A 93 -4.34 -17.13 -13.58
CA GLN A 93 -3.56 -16.02 -14.13
C GLN A 93 -2.86 -15.25 -13.00
N ARG A 94 -1.53 -15.13 -13.07
CA ARG A 94 -0.75 -14.36 -12.10
C ARG A 94 -0.36 -13.02 -12.69
N ILE A 95 -0.73 -11.94 -12.03
CA ILE A 95 -0.52 -10.57 -12.49
C ILE A 95 0.31 -9.85 -11.43
N GLY A 96 1.49 -9.36 -11.80
CA GLY A 96 2.34 -8.58 -10.91
C GLY A 96 2.27 -7.10 -11.28
N LEU A 97 2.08 -6.24 -10.29
CA LEU A 97 2.15 -4.79 -10.45
C LEU A 97 3.39 -4.27 -9.74
N SER A 98 4.12 -3.37 -10.40
CA SER A 98 5.30 -2.71 -9.81
C SER A 98 5.53 -1.36 -10.45
N ALA A 99 5.82 -0.34 -9.62
CA ALA A 99 6.18 0.99 -10.10
C ALA A 99 7.65 1.11 -10.55
N THR A 100 8.53 0.28 -9.97
CA THR A 100 9.97 0.30 -10.23
C THR A 100 10.52 -1.11 -10.27
N VAL A 101 11.07 -1.52 -11.41
CA VAL A 101 11.73 -2.81 -11.55
C VAL A 101 12.97 -2.68 -12.43
N GLY A 102 14.12 -3.15 -11.92
CA GLY A 102 15.37 -3.15 -12.68
C GLY A 102 15.45 -4.29 -13.70
N ASN A 103 14.82 -5.44 -13.41
CA ASN A 103 14.80 -6.62 -14.28
C ASN A 103 13.38 -7.21 -14.32
N PRO A 104 12.48 -6.65 -15.15
CA PRO A 104 11.08 -7.09 -15.23
C PRO A 104 10.95 -8.53 -15.74
N GLU A 105 11.86 -8.98 -16.61
CA GLU A 105 11.86 -10.34 -17.14
C GLU A 105 12.09 -11.35 -16.01
N ALA A 106 13.16 -11.20 -15.22
CA ALA A 106 13.45 -12.11 -14.11
C ALA A 106 12.30 -12.16 -13.09
N LEU A 107 11.73 -10.99 -12.77
CA LEU A 107 10.58 -10.87 -11.88
C LEU A 107 9.34 -11.58 -12.44
N SER A 108 9.07 -11.44 -13.74
CA SER A 108 7.94 -12.08 -14.40
C SER A 108 8.09 -13.61 -14.48
N TYR A 109 9.31 -14.12 -14.65
CA TYR A 109 9.62 -15.55 -14.57
C TYR A 109 9.47 -16.09 -13.15
N TRP A 110 9.95 -15.35 -12.15
CA TRP A 110 9.78 -15.72 -10.75
C TRP A 110 8.30 -15.80 -10.35
N LEU A 111 7.48 -14.82 -10.75
CA LEU A 111 6.05 -14.79 -10.42
C LEU A 111 5.26 -15.93 -11.09
N SER A 112 5.66 -16.30 -12.31
CA SER A 112 5.08 -17.40 -13.07
C SER A 112 5.11 -18.74 -12.32
N GLY A 113 6.11 -18.96 -11.47
CA GLY A 113 6.26 -20.20 -10.70
C GLY A 113 6.38 -21.44 -11.57
N SER A 114 5.82 -22.56 -11.13
CA SER A 114 6.09 -23.88 -11.73
C SER A 114 5.22 -24.22 -12.96
N GLY A 115 4.20 -23.42 -13.26
CA GLY A 115 3.09 -23.80 -14.13
C GLY A 115 2.95 -23.06 -15.46
N VAL A 116 3.93 -22.24 -15.86
CA VAL A 116 3.78 -21.42 -17.08
C VAL A 116 4.43 -22.09 -18.28
N GLU A 117 3.59 -22.55 -19.20
CA GLU A 117 3.97 -22.80 -20.59
C GLU A 117 3.97 -21.45 -21.33
N GLY A 118 5.16 -20.96 -21.69
CA GLY A 118 5.32 -19.72 -22.48
C GLY A 118 6.14 -18.63 -21.80
N ARG A 119 6.33 -17.53 -22.51
CA ARG A 119 7.08 -16.36 -22.03
C ARG A 119 6.13 -15.41 -21.28
N PRO A 120 6.46 -14.97 -20.07
CA PRO A 120 5.66 -13.97 -19.37
C PRO A 120 5.56 -12.67 -20.19
N VAL A 121 4.40 -12.02 -20.12
CA VAL A 121 4.19 -10.73 -20.78
C VAL A 121 4.55 -9.61 -19.81
N VAL A 122 5.46 -8.74 -20.24
CA VAL A 122 5.83 -7.52 -19.51
C VAL A 122 5.23 -6.33 -20.25
N ILE A 123 4.43 -5.53 -19.53
CA ILE A 123 3.84 -4.30 -20.05
C ILE A 123 4.47 -3.12 -19.32
N THR A 124 5.25 -2.31 -20.04
CA THR A 124 5.83 -1.07 -19.54
C THR A 124 5.11 0.10 -20.19
N PRO A 125 4.21 0.81 -19.49
CA PRO A 125 3.56 1.98 -20.06
C PRO A 125 4.59 3.08 -20.35
N PRO A 126 4.38 3.90 -21.40
CA PRO A 126 5.25 5.05 -21.67
C PRO A 126 5.28 5.97 -20.44
N ARG A 127 6.49 6.40 -20.08
CA ARG A 127 6.71 7.23 -18.90
C ARG A 127 6.99 8.67 -19.35
N ASP A 128 5.98 9.53 -19.26
CA ASP A 128 6.14 10.99 -19.43
C ASP A 128 6.76 11.65 -18.17
N ALA A 129 7.69 10.95 -17.52
CA ALA A 129 8.30 11.43 -16.29
C ALA A 129 9.46 12.37 -16.63
N LYS A 130 9.31 13.66 -16.32
CA LYS A 130 10.46 14.56 -16.15
C LYS A 130 11.43 13.90 -15.17
N ALA A 131 12.72 13.84 -15.54
CA ALA A 131 13.74 13.30 -14.66
C ALA A 131 13.63 13.99 -13.28
N PRO A 132 13.59 13.23 -12.17
CA PRO A 132 13.47 13.81 -10.86
C PRO A 132 14.66 14.74 -10.61
N LEU A 133 14.37 15.96 -10.18
CA LEU A 133 15.40 16.92 -9.81
C LEU A 133 15.94 16.56 -8.43
N PHE A 134 17.14 16.00 -8.38
CA PHE A 134 17.82 15.72 -7.12
C PHE A 134 18.57 16.96 -6.63
N GLN A 135 18.24 17.44 -5.44
CA GLN A 135 18.99 18.48 -4.75
C GLN A 135 19.51 17.94 -3.43
N PHE A 136 20.82 17.94 -3.27
CA PHE A 136 21.45 17.57 -2.01
C PHE A 136 21.61 18.81 -1.14
N ARG A 137 21.20 18.69 0.12
CA ARG A 137 21.38 19.69 1.18
C ARG A 137 21.82 18.96 2.43
N SER A 138 22.76 19.55 3.16
CA SER A 138 23.24 19.01 4.44
C SER A 138 22.79 19.91 5.58
N ALA A 139 22.27 19.31 6.64
CA ALA A 139 21.91 19.96 7.89
C ALA A 139 22.45 19.11 9.04
N ARG A 140 23.06 19.77 10.04
CA ARG A 140 23.67 19.09 11.19
C ARG A 140 22.71 18.89 12.37
N THR A 141 21.58 19.59 12.37
CA THR A 141 20.55 19.54 13.42
C THR A 141 19.16 19.47 12.80
N LYS A 142 18.17 19.02 13.58
CA LYS A 142 16.77 18.93 13.16
C LYS A 142 16.18 20.31 12.92
N GLU A 143 16.59 21.29 13.71
CA GLU A 143 16.21 22.70 13.58
C GLU A 143 16.68 23.25 12.24
N ARG A 144 17.95 23.02 11.87
CA ARG A 144 18.47 23.46 10.59
C ARG A 144 17.82 22.73 9.42
N ALA A 145 17.52 21.44 9.59
CA ALA A 145 16.77 20.68 8.59
C ALA A 145 15.35 21.25 8.39
N ALA A 146 14.67 21.62 9.48
CA ALA A 146 13.33 22.22 9.45
C ALA A 146 13.34 23.58 8.73
N GLU A 147 14.35 24.42 8.96
CA GLU A 147 14.53 25.69 8.24
C GLU A 147 14.71 25.49 6.74
N VAL A 148 15.55 24.53 6.35
CA VAL A 148 15.78 24.17 4.94
C VAL A 148 14.49 23.66 4.31
N ILE A 149 13.78 22.74 5.00
CA ILE A 149 12.50 22.22 4.53
C ILE A 149 11.51 23.36 4.33
N ARG A 150 11.35 24.26 5.32
CA ARG A 150 10.46 25.43 5.24
C ARG A 150 10.78 26.31 4.03
N ALA A 151 12.05 26.63 3.82
CA ALA A 151 12.49 27.47 2.71
C ALA A 151 12.21 26.84 1.33
N LEU A 152 12.37 25.51 1.18
CA LEU A 152 12.30 24.81 -0.11
C LEU A 152 10.89 24.66 -0.73
N GLY A 153 9.85 25.28 -0.17
CA GLY A 153 8.49 25.06 -0.67
C GLY A 153 7.41 25.74 0.16
N ALA A 154 7.66 26.98 0.56
CA ALA A 154 6.59 27.84 1.06
C ALA A 154 5.36 27.72 0.13
N GLY A 155 4.19 27.51 0.71
CA GLY A 155 2.93 27.33 -0.02
C GLY A 155 2.74 25.98 -0.73
N LYS A 156 3.60 24.98 -0.54
CA LYS A 156 3.43 23.64 -1.12
C LYS A 156 3.43 22.52 -0.08
N LYS A 157 2.54 21.55 -0.27
CA LYS A 157 2.56 20.27 0.44
C LYS A 157 3.86 19.52 0.17
N ARG A 158 4.37 18.83 1.19
CA ARG A 158 5.58 18.02 1.08
C ARG A 158 5.42 16.72 1.87
N LEU A 159 6.05 15.67 1.36
CA LEU A 159 6.24 14.42 2.07
C LEU A 159 7.73 14.30 2.43
N VAL A 160 8.02 14.18 3.72
CA VAL A 160 9.39 14.11 4.24
C VAL A 160 9.61 12.73 4.85
N PHE A 161 10.56 11.99 4.30
CA PHE A 161 10.96 10.69 4.84
C PHE A 161 12.14 10.86 5.79
N VAL A 162 12.08 10.19 6.93
CA VAL A 162 13.12 10.17 7.97
C VAL A 162 13.38 8.73 8.40
N GLN A 163 14.56 8.47 8.98
CA GLN A 163 15.02 7.12 9.26
C GLN A 163 14.39 6.48 10.52
N GLY A 164 13.80 7.27 11.42
CA GLY A 164 13.27 6.74 12.67
C GLY A 164 12.16 7.58 13.29
N ARG A 165 11.40 6.95 14.21
CA ARG A 165 10.26 7.57 14.90
C ARG A 165 10.65 8.84 15.67
N ARG A 166 11.74 8.76 16.45
CA ARG A 166 12.31 9.92 17.18
C ARG A 166 12.74 11.06 16.25
N ASP A 167 13.11 10.75 15.01
CA ASP A 167 13.46 11.77 14.03
C ASP A 167 12.22 12.39 13.41
N ALA A 168 11.16 11.61 13.19
CA ALA A 168 9.88 12.10 12.71
C ALA A 168 9.25 13.07 13.70
N GLU A 169 9.13 12.65 14.97
CA GLU A 169 8.58 13.48 16.05
C GLU A 169 9.44 14.73 16.28
N GLY A 170 10.76 14.57 16.36
CA GLY A 170 11.67 15.70 16.58
C GLY A 170 11.68 16.71 15.43
N LEU A 171 11.61 16.25 14.19
CA LEU A 171 11.54 17.12 13.01
C LEU A 171 10.18 17.82 12.91
N ALA A 172 9.08 17.12 13.20
CA ALA A 172 7.75 17.72 13.24
C ALA A 172 7.67 18.84 14.28
N GLY A 173 8.14 18.61 15.51
CA GLY A 173 8.20 19.64 16.53
C GLY A 173 9.10 20.83 16.15
N ALA A 174 10.20 20.60 15.44
CA ALA A 174 11.04 21.68 14.92
C ALA A 174 10.33 22.50 13.82
N LEU A 175 9.55 21.86 12.96
CA LEU A 175 8.73 22.52 11.93
C LEU A 175 7.59 23.34 12.55
N GLU A 176 6.92 22.81 13.57
CA GLU A 176 5.85 23.50 14.29
C GLU A 176 6.35 24.77 14.99
N ARG A 177 7.52 24.73 15.63
CA ARG A 177 8.18 25.92 16.20
C ARG A 177 8.48 27.00 15.15
N LEU A 178 8.61 26.61 13.88
CA LEU A 178 8.82 27.52 12.75
C LEU A 178 7.52 27.94 12.06
N GLY A 179 6.35 27.59 12.63
CA GLY A 179 5.02 27.90 12.11
C GLY A 179 4.55 26.99 10.97
N VAL A 180 5.20 25.85 10.75
CA VAL A 180 4.84 24.90 9.70
C VAL A 180 4.02 23.76 10.29
N ARG A 181 2.76 23.63 9.85
CA ARG A 181 1.90 22.51 10.23
C ARG A 181 2.50 21.19 9.70
N ALA A 182 2.81 20.27 10.60
CA ALA A 182 3.40 18.98 10.28
C ALA A 182 2.53 17.85 10.85
N TRP A 183 2.44 16.74 10.11
CA TRP A 183 1.76 15.52 10.55
C TRP A 183 2.76 14.37 10.54
N VAL A 184 2.72 13.52 11.57
CA VAL A 184 3.65 12.39 11.71
C VAL A 184 2.92 11.08 11.41
N HIS A 185 3.55 10.21 10.60
CA HIS A 185 3.01 8.90 10.25
C HIS A 185 4.07 7.81 10.51
N HIS A 186 3.83 6.95 11.50
CA HIS A 186 4.58 5.70 11.71
C HIS A 186 3.74 4.66 12.45
N SER A 187 4.24 3.41 12.48
CA SER A 187 3.50 2.25 13.01
C SER A 187 3.05 2.34 14.48
N SER A 188 3.65 3.22 15.28
CA SER A 188 3.24 3.46 16.68
C SER A 188 2.31 4.66 16.89
N VAL A 189 1.97 5.41 15.84
CA VAL A 189 0.94 6.44 15.88
C VAL A 189 -0.44 5.78 15.91
N GLY A 190 -1.39 6.30 16.70
CA GLY A 190 -2.74 5.75 16.76
C GLY A 190 -3.44 5.74 15.40
N ARG A 191 -4.35 4.80 15.17
CA ARG A 191 -5.06 4.66 13.88
C ARG A 191 -5.77 5.96 13.48
N GLU A 192 -6.44 6.60 14.42
CA GLU A 192 -7.13 7.89 14.22
C GLU A 192 -6.19 9.00 13.76
N GLN A 193 -5.01 9.11 14.36
CA GLN A 193 -4.00 10.10 13.97
C GLN A 193 -3.40 9.81 12.58
N ARG A 194 -3.23 8.53 12.22
CA ARG A 194 -2.80 8.14 10.85
C ARG A 194 -3.87 8.49 9.82
N ASP A 195 -5.12 8.17 10.13
CA ASP A 195 -6.27 8.47 9.25
C ASP A 195 -6.43 9.99 9.07
N ALA A 196 -6.25 10.77 10.14
CA ALA A 196 -6.27 12.24 10.08
C ALA A 196 -5.13 12.81 9.22
N ALA A 197 -3.91 12.28 9.36
CA ALA A 197 -2.78 12.68 8.53
C ALA A 197 -3.00 12.35 7.03
N GLU A 198 -3.56 11.17 6.74
CA GLU A 198 -3.92 10.78 5.37
C GLU A 198 -5.03 11.67 4.79
N GLN A 199 -6.07 11.98 5.56
CA GLN A 199 -7.15 12.88 5.15
C GLN A 199 -6.64 14.30 4.90
N ALA A 200 -5.82 14.86 5.81
CA ALA A 200 -5.22 16.17 5.63
C ALA A 200 -4.36 16.24 4.34
N PHE A 201 -3.64 15.17 4.04
CA PHE A 201 -2.87 15.09 2.80
C PHE A 201 -3.77 15.01 1.55
N ARG A 202 -4.92 14.31 1.65
CA ARG A 202 -5.87 14.08 0.55
C ARG A 202 -6.78 15.27 0.23
N MET A 203 -7.18 16.07 1.23
CA MET A 203 -8.25 17.08 1.07
C MET A 203 -7.79 18.40 0.42
N ASP A 204 -6.57 18.88 0.65
CA ASP A 204 -6.12 20.18 0.10
C ASP A 204 -5.55 20.11 -1.34
N GLY A 205 -6.25 19.42 -2.24
CA GLY A 205 -5.93 19.38 -3.68
C GLY A 205 -6.84 20.26 -4.54
N ARG A 206 -7.84 20.93 -3.94
CA ARG A 206 -8.89 21.68 -4.66
C ARG A 206 -9.07 23.14 -4.26
N SER A 207 -8.33 23.67 -3.28
CA SER A 207 -8.51 25.05 -2.81
C SER A 207 -7.20 25.82 -2.90
N GLY A 208 -6.96 26.42 -4.07
CA GLY A 208 -6.39 27.76 -4.07
C GLY A 208 -7.52 28.72 -3.74
N ALA A 209 -7.75 28.98 -2.47
CA ALA A 209 -8.50 30.12 -1.91
C ALA A 209 -8.70 29.87 -0.41
N ASP A 210 -8.35 30.88 0.38
CA ASP A 210 -8.91 31.27 1.67
C ASP A 210 -9.45 30.19 2.61
N CYS A 211 -8.80 30.09 3.77
CA CYS A 211 -9.48 30.04 5.06
C CYS A 211 -8.57 30.77 6.06
N ASP A 212 -8.49 32.09 5.91
CA ASP A 212 -8.43 32.97 7.07
C ASP A 212 -9.80 32.92 7.78
N GLU A 213 -9.78 33.22 9.07
CA GLU A 213 -10.93 33.31 10.00
C GLU A 213 -11.58 32.00 10.45
N GLN A 214 -11.29 31.63 11.69
CA GLN A 214 -12.27 31.73 12.78
C GLN A 214 -11.57 31.40 14.10
N HIS A 215 -11.35 32.42 14.93
CA HIS A 215 -11.53 32.37 16.39
C HIS A 215 -11.71 33.83 16.84
N GLY A 216 -12.95 34.30 16.73
CA GLY A 216 -13.44 35.53 17.33
C GLY A 216 -14.73 35.25 18.10
N ALA A 217 -14.69 35.60 19.39
CA ALA A 217 -15.78 35.97 20.31
C ALA A 217 -16.54 34.90 21.13
N GLY A 218 -16.61 35.20 22.45
CA GLY A 218 -17.61 34.80 23.45
C GLY A 218 -17.07 33.78 24.47
N ASP A 219 -16.84 34.07 25.76
CA ASP A 219 -17.14 35.20 26.66
C ASP A 219 -15.95 35.46 27.61
#